data_AF-A0AA43KYX8-F1
#
_entry.id   AF-A0AA43KYX8-F1
#
_cell.length_a   1.000
_cell.length_b   1.000
_cell.length_c   1.000
_cell.angle_alpha   90.00
_cell.angle_beta   90.00
_cell.angle_gamma   90.00
#
_symmetry.space_group_name_H-M   'P 1'
#
loop_
_entity.id
_entity.type
_entity.pdbx_description
1 polymer ?
#
loop_
_entity_poly.entity_id
_entity_poly.type
_entity_poly.pdbx_seq_one_letter_code
_entity_poly.pdbx_strand_id
1 'polypeptide(L)'
;MIKILIDLLSFLRTTVPLLFCVAVFALLFVWLAKSIKRYYYIYYTLFAIPFLMVVVPSLLRMIGVETSFNFTRIPVLGELLRDYIHMASLGHPLLIIIMYMGALDVKNPYVKRLMSIRKEISILSGFPILTHSWIRVLNNFPKALKYFTDHSAFMENPRVTSELGAGITNTVLVLGIVMLVLFLILWISSFDVVHKRLGGIRWKKIQRWSYVLYALLFIHAMGLQVGRMVSSTTDITVKQWISVSSLLLIYGSYLILRVRKARKKGEKRRISTIA
;
A
#
# COMPACT_ATOMS: atom_id res chain seq x y z
N MET A 1 -26.75 22.07 0.30
CA MET A 1 -26.46 20.64 0.00
C MET A 1 -25.01 20.41 -0.40
N ILE A 2 -24.43 21.14 -1.36
CA ILE A 2 -23.03 20.96 -1.81
C ILE A 2 -22.01 21.19 -0.68
N LYS A 3 -22.17 22.26 0.12
CA LYS A 3 -21.28 22.55 1.26
C LYS A 3 -21.28 21.42 2.30
N ILE A 4 -22.47 20.93 2.69
CA ILE A 4 -22.63 19.81 3.63
C ILE A 4 -21.92 18.55 3.11
N LEU A 5 -22.02 18.26 1.82
CA LEU A 5 -21.32 17.14 1.21
C LEU A 5 -19.79 17.31 1.26
N ILE A 6 -19.28 18.50 0.94
CA ILE A 6 -17.84 18.81 1.00
C ILE A 6 -17.33 18.67 2.44
N ASP A 7 -18.06 19.22 3.40
CA ASP A 7 -17.71 19.16 4.82
C ASP A 7 -17.70 17.71 5.32
N LEU A 8 -18.69 16.89 4.91
CA LEU A 8 -18.74 15.47 5.23
C LEU A 8 -17.56 14.70 4.62
N LEU A 9 -17.22 14.95 3.36
CA LEU A 9 -16.08 14.31 2.70
C LEU A 9 -14.74 14.70 3.36
N SER A 10 -14.60 15.97 3.74
CA SER A 10 -13.43 16.48 4.47
C SER A 10 -13.31 15.83 5.85
N PHE A 11 -14.43 15.71 6.58
CA PHE A 11 -14.50 15.02 7.85
C PHE A 11 -14.09 13.55 7.73
N LEU A 12 -14.65 12.81 6.77
CA LEU A 12 -14.31 11.40 6.56
C LEU A 12 -12.86 11.19 6.16
N ARG A 13 -12.32 12.04 5.27
CA ARG A 13 -10.90 12.03 4.88
C ARG A 13 -9.98 12.25 6.08
N THR A 14 -10.38 13.11 7.01
CA THR A 14 -9.55 13.46 8.17
C THR A 14 -9.65 12.44 9.31
N THR A 15 -10.85 11.88 9.51
CA THR A 15 -11.15 10.99 10.63
C THR A 15 -10.79 9.54 10.32
N VAL A 16 -11.18 9.03 9.15
CA VAL A 16 -10.96 7.62 8.72
C VAL A 16 -10.26 7.55 7.35
N PRO A 17 -9.05 8.15 7.21
CA PRO A 17 -8.42 8.37 5.91
C PRO A 17 -8.27 7.11 5.07
N LEU A 18 -7.83 5.99 5.68
CA LEU A 18 -7.58 4.75 4.96
C LEU A 18 -8.87 4.15 4.37
N LEU A 19 -9.93 4.06 5.19
CA LEU A 19 -11.23 3.52 4.75
C LEU A 19 -11.86 4.43 3.69
N PHE A 20 -11.78 5.74 3.90
CA PHE A 20 -12.26 6.73 2.95
C PHE A 20 -11.56 6.59 1.59
N CYS A 21 -10.23 6.56 1.55
CA CYS A 21 -9.46 6.39 0.32
C CYS A 21 -9.77 5.06 -0.37
N VAL A 22 -9.88 3.95 0.37
CA VAL A 22 -10.29 2.64 -0.19
C VAL A 22 -11.64 2.74 -0.89
N ALA A 23 -12.64 3.34 -0.23
CA ALA A 23 -13.98 3.50 -0.79
C ALA A 23 -13.97 4.36 -2.06
N VAL A 24 -13.31 5.53 -2.01
CA VAL A 24 -13.22 6.46 -3.14
C VAL A 24 -12.54 5.80 -4.34
N PHE A 25 -11.37 5.17 -4.16
CA PHE A 25 -10.65 4.54 -5.26
C PHE A 25 -11.39 3.30 -5.80
N ALA A 26 -12.06 2.52 -4.95
CA ALA A 26 -12.85 1.38 -5.41
C ALA A 26 -13.99 1.84 -6.35
N LEU A 27 -14.72 2.88 -5.94
CA LEU A 27 -15.79 3.48 -6.76
C LEU A 27 -15.23 4.07 -8.07
N LEU A 28 -14.13 4.80 -7.97
CA LEU A 28 -13.46 5.41 -9.13
C LEU A 28 -13.02 4.34 -10.15
N PHE A 29 -12.42 3.24 -9.72
CA PHE A 29 -12.01 2.18 -10.63
C PHE A 29 -13.16 1.38 -11.20
N VAL A 30 -14.22 1.13 -10.42
CA VAL A 30 -15.45 0.56 -10.98
C VAL A 30 -15.96 1.46 -12.10
N TRP A 31 -16.07 2.76 -11.86
CA TRP A 31 -16.54 3.72 -12.85
C TRP A 31 -15.63 3.73 -14.10
N LEU A 32 -14.32 3.87 -13.91
CA LEU A 32 -13.33 3.96 -14.98
C LEU A 32 -12.96 2.63 -15.63
N ALA A 33 -13.47 1.48 -15.18
CA ALA A 33 -12.92 0.18 -15.61
C ALA A 33 -12.87 -0.03 -17.12
N LYS A 34 -13.91 0.38 -17.85
CA LYS A 34 -13.93 0.30 -19.32
C LYS A 34 -12.83 1.17 -19.95
N SER A 35 -12.67 2.40 -19.45
CA SER A 35 -11.66 3.34 -19.91
C SER A 35 -10.25 2.84 -19.60
N ILE A 36 -9.99 2.40 -18.38
CA ILE A 36 -8.70 1.83 -17.95
C ILE A 36 -8.33 0.65 -18.82
N LYS A 37 -9.29 -0.24 -19.13
CA LYS A 37 -9.00 -1.40 -19.97
C LYS A 37 -8.63 -1.01 -21.40
N ARG A 38 -9.32 -0.03 -21.97
CA ARG A 38 -9.13 0.41 -23.36
C ARG A 38 -7.87 1.26 -23.53
N TYR A 39 -7.59 2.15 -22.59
CA TYR A 39 -6.53 3.16 -22.68
C TYR A 39 -5.48 3.01 -21.58
N TYR A 40 -5.12 1.76 -21.24
CA TYR A 40 -4.26 1.45 -20.08
C TYR A 40 -2.93 2.20 -20.10
N TYR A 41 -2.34 2.44 -21.28
CA TYR A 41 -1.08 3.17 -21.43
C TYR A 41 -1.17 4.61 -20.92
N ILE A 42 -2.31 5.30 -21.13
CA ILE A 42 -2.53 6.67 -20.62
C ILE A 42 -2.49 6.67 -19.10
N TYR A 43 -3.20 5.73 -18.48
CA TYR A 43 -3.23 5.61 -17.01
C TYR A 43 -1.86 5.23 -16.44
N TYR A 44 -1.11 4.36 -17.12
CA TYR A 44 0.24 4.00 -16.70
C TYR A 44 1.17 5.22 -16.73
N THR A 45 1.14 5.99 -17.82
CA THR A 45 1.92 7.24 -17.93
C THR A 45 1.52 8.25 -16.87
N LEU A 46 0.21 8.43 -16.62
CA LEU A 46 -0.30 9.34 -15.60
C LEU A 46 0.23 8.99 -14.20
N PHE A 47 0.30 7.70 -13.86
CA PHE A 47 0.84 7.26 -12.58
C PHE A 47 2.38 7.26 -12.56
N ALA A 48 3.04 7.09 -13.70
CA ALA A 48 4.50 7.10 -13.81
C ALA A 48 5.10 8.50 -13.69
N ILE A 49 4.42 9.54 -14.18
CA ILE A 49 4.92 10.93 -14.13
C ILE A 49 5.25 11.37 -12.68
N PRO A 50 4.35 11.29 -11.69
CA PRO A 50 4.67 11.62 -10.30
C PRO A 50 5.84 10.81 -9.72
N PHE A 51 5.95 9.53 -10.06
CA PHE A 51 7.08 8.69 -9.67
C PHE A 51 8.40 9.26 -10.21
N LEU A 52 8.46 9.60 -11.51
CA LEU A 52 9.65 10.20 -12.13
C LEU A 52 9.99 11.58 -11.54
N MET A 53 8.98 12.41 -11.28
CA MET A 53 9.15 13.74 -10.66
C MET A 53 9.81 13.67 -9.27
N VAL A 54 9.68 12.54 -8.56
CA VAL A 54 10.29 12.33 -7.25
C VAL A 54 11.65 11.63 -7.37
N VAL A 55 11.73 10.57 -8.18
CA VAL A 55 12.92 9.72 -8.26
C VAL A 55 14.04 10.39 -9.03
N VAL A 56 13.76 11.04 -10.16
CA VAL A 56 14.81 11.65 -11.01
C VAL A 56 15.59 12.74 -10.28
N PRO A 57 14.95 13.74 -9.62
CA PRO A 57 15.70 14.73 -8.86
C PRO A 57 16.47 14.11 -7.68
N SER A 58 15.94 13.03 -7.09
CA SER A 58 16.63 12.33 -6.00
C SER A 58 17.89 11.61 -6.49
N LEU A 59 17.83 10.96 -7.66
CA LEU A 59 18.99 10.33 -8.30
C LEU A 59 20.05 11.36 -8.70
N LEU A 60 19.64 12.49 -9.29
CA LEU A 60 20.55 13.57 -9.67
C LEU A 60 21.32 14.12 -8.46
N ARG A 61 20.65 14.34 -7.33
CA ARG A 61 21.32 14.74 -6.09
C ARG A 61 22.32 13.71 -5.57
N MET A 62 22.04 12.42 -5.73
CA MET A 62 22.96 11.35 -5.30
C MET A 62 24.26 11.30 -6.12
N ILE A 63 24.22 11.73 -7.39
CA ILE A 63 25.40 11.83 -8.25
C ILE A 63 26.06 13.22 -8.19
N GLY A 64 25.70 14.06 -7.22
CA GLY A 64 26.31 15.37 -6.99
C GLY A 64 25.77 16.49 -7.88
N VAL A 65 24.70 16.26 -8.65
CA VAL A 65 24.06 17.32 -9.45
C VAL A 65 23.12 18.12 -8.56
N GLU A 66 23.43 19.40 -8.38
CA GLU A 66 22.57 20.32 -7.64
C GLU A 66 21.25 20.52 -8.39
N THR A 67 20.16 20.02 -7.82
CA THR A 67 18.81 20.29 -8.32
C THR A 67 18.20 21.41 -7.50
N SER A 68 18.13 22.63 -8.04
CA SER A 68 17.39 23.74 -7.43
C SER A 68 15.87 23.48 -7.39
N PHE A 69 15.39 22.55 -8.23
CA PHE A 69 13.97 22.27 -8.37
C PHE A 69 13.49 21.18 -7.42
N ASN A 70 12.51 21.51 -6.56
CA ASN A 70 11.80 20.56 -5.74
C ASN A 70 10.29 20.66 -6.02
N PHE A 71 9.78 19.71 -6.82
CA PHE A 71 8.37 19.66 -7.20
C PHE A 71 7.40 19.62 -6.00
N THR A 72 7.85 19.12 -4.84
CA THR A 72 7.00 19.08 -3.63
C THR A 72 6.76 20.46 -3.01
N ARG A 73 7.52 21.49 -3.38
CA ARG A 73 7.34 22.86 -2.89
C ARG A 73 6.34 23.67 -3.71
N ILE A 74 5.97 23.20 -4.90
CA ILE A 74 4.94 23.83 -5.72
C ILE A 74 3.59 23.58 -5.04
N PRO A 75 2.66 24.55 -4.93
CA PRO A 75 1.47 24.39 -4.09
C PRO A 75 0.60 23.18 -4.48
N VAL A 76 -0.15 23.28 -5.58
CA VAL A 76 -1.11 22.23 -6.02
C VAL A 76 -0.40 20.93 -6.37
N LEU A 77 0.69 21.03 -7.13
CA LEU A 77 1.47 19.87 -7.55
C LEU A 77 2.15 19.19 -6.36
N GLY A 78 2.68 19.96 -5.41
CA GLY A 78 3.37 19.41 -4.26
C GLY A 78 2.43 18.75 -3.27
N GLU A 79 1.20 19.23 -3.12
CA GLU A 79 0.15 18.51 -2.38
C GLU A 79 -0.18 17.17 -3.04
N LEU A 80 -0.38 17.16 -4.36
CA LEU A 80 -0.62 15.93 -5.12
C LEU A 80 0.54 14.94 -4.95
N LEU A 81 1.78 15.41 -5.03
CA LEU A 81 2.96 14.56 -4.83
C LEU A 81 3.07 14.06 -3.39
N ARG A 82 2.76 14.88 -2.39
CA ARG A 82 2.73 14.44 -0.98
C ARG A 82 1.70 13.32 -0.80
N ASP A 83 0.47 13.52 -1.25
CA ASP A 83 -0.58 12.49 -1.17
C ASP A 83 -0.18 11.21 -1.94
N TYR A 84 0.49 11.37 -3.07
CA TYR A 84 1.01 10.25 -3.86
C TYR A 84 2.12 9.46 -3.13
N ILE A 85 3.00 10.15 -2.39
CA ILE A 85 4.07 9.55 -1.56
C ILE A 85 3.52 8.93 -0.27
N HIS A 86 2.46 9.53 0.30
CA HIS A 86 1.85 9.06 1.53
C HIS A 86 1.12 7.73 1.29
N MET A 87 1.71 6.64 1.79
CA MET A 87 1.22 5.27 1.56
C MET A 87 -0.25 5.10 1.93
N ALA A 88 -0.72 5.70 3.03
CA ALA A 88 -2.11 5.61 3.47
C ALA A 88 -3.11 6.31 2.52
N SER A 89 -2.68 7.29 1.73
CA SER A 89 -3.54 8.06 0.83
C SER A 89 -3.77 7.37 -0.50
N LEU A 90 -2.73 6.75 -1.09
CA LEU A 90 -2.83 6.15 -2.43
C LEU A 90 -2.35 4.70 -2.47
N GLY A 91 -1.07 4.42 -2.17
CA GLY A 91 -0.50 3.08 -2.37
C GLY A 91 -1.19 1.95 -1.58
N HIS A 92 -1.46 2.15 -0.29
CA HIS A 92 -2.10 1.16 0.60
C HIS A 92 -3.56 0.90 0.20
N PRO A 93 -4.41 1.91 -0.04
CA PRO A 93 -5.74 1.70 -0.60
C PRO A 93 -5.77 0.85 -1.86
N LEU A 94 -4.86 1.09 -2.81
CA LEU A 94 -4.79 0.32 -4.06
C LEU A 94 -4.46 -1.16 -3.81
N LEU A 95 -3.49 -1.44 -2.93
CA LEU A 95 -3.16 -2.82 -2.52
C LEU A 95 -4.34 -3.51 -1.83
N ILE A 96 -5.07 -2.79 -0.98
CA ILE A 96 -6.27 -3.31 -0.31
C ILE A 96 -7.34 -3.66 -1.35
N ILE A 97 -7.60 -2.80 -2.33
CA ILE A 97 -8.56 -3.07 -3.41
C ILE A 97 -8.18 -4.37 -4.14
N ILE A 98 -6.92 -4.51 -4.58
CA ILE A 98 -6.43 -5.71 -5.28
C ILE A 98 -6.57 -6.97 -4.40
N MET A 99 -6.29 -6.83 -3.10
CA MET A 99 -6.43 -7.89 -2.11
C MET A 99 -7.89 -8.35 -2.00
N TYR A 100 -8.83 -7.41 -1.84
CA TYR A 100 -10.27 -7.69 -1.71
C TYR A 100 -10.90 -8.25 -2.96
N MET A 101 -10.49 -7.80 -4.15
CA MET A 101 -10.93 -8.38 -5.42
C MET A 101 -10.71 -9.89 -5.47
N GLY A 102 -9.63 -10.38 -4.86
CA GLY A 102 -9.36 -11.82 -4.75
C GLY A 102 -10.28 -12.56 -3.77
N ALA A 103 -10.78 -11.89 -2.73
CA ALA A 103 -11.59 -12.47 -1.66
C ALA A 103 -13.10 -12.40 -1.92
N LEU A 104 -13.58 -11.32 -2.54
CA LEU A 104 -15.01 -11.11 -2.82
C LEU A 104 -15.56 -12.07 -3.88
N ASP A 105 -16.90 -12.13 -3.98
CA ASP A 105 -17.61 -12.97 -4.94
C ASP A 105 -17.70 -12.27 -6.30
N VAL A 106 -17.26 -12.97 -7.35
CA VAL A 106 -17.27 -12.49 -8.74
C VAL A 106 -18.70 -12.46 -9.32
N LYS A 107 -19.67 -13.06 -8.63
CA LYS A 107 -21.10 -12.89 -8.97
C LYS A 107 -21.57 -11.44 -8.83
N ASN A 108 -20.95 -10.66 -7.95
CA ASN A 108 -21.26 -9.23 -7.84
C ASN A 108 -20.72 -8.49 -9.08
N PRO A 109 -21.57 -7.73 -9.82
CA PRO A 109 -21.16 -7.07 -11.06
C PRO A 109 -20.02 -6.05 -10.85
N TYR A 110 -19.98 -5.36 -9.71
CA TYR A 110 -18.92 -4.42 -9.37
C TYR A 110 -17.58 -5.12 -9.16
N VAL A 111 -17.60 -6.26 -8.45
CA VAL A 111 -16.41 -7.10 -8.25
C VAL A 111 -15.93 -7.68 -9.58
N LYS A 112 -16.85 -8.18 -10.42
CA LYS A 112 -16.53 -8.67 -11.77
C LYS A 112 -15.88 -7.58 -12.62
N ARG A 113 -16.38 -6.35 -12.54
CA ARG A 113 -15.85 -5.19 -13.27
C ARG A 113 -14.47 -4.77 -12.77
N LEU A 114 -14.20 -4.80 -11.47
CA LEU A 114 -12.84 -4.61 -10.96
C LEU A 114 -11.92 -5.74 -11.41
N MET A 115 -12.38 -7.00 -11.34
CA MET A 115 -11.58 -8.17 -11.71
C MET A 115 -11.09 -8.14 -13.16
N SER A 116 -11.84 -7.53 -14.08
CA SER A 116 -11.42 -7.39 -15.49
C SER A 116 -10.23 -6.44 -15.69
N ILE A 117 -10.00 -5.54 -14.73
CA ILE A 117 -8.88 -4.59 -14.70
C ILE A 117 -7.86 -4.87 -13.58
N ARG A 118 -7.89 -6.08 -12.99
CA ARG A 118 -7.04 -6.42 -11.83
C ARG A 118 -5.54 -6.23 -12.11
N LYS A 119 -5.10 -6.64 -13.30
CA LYS A 119 -3.70 -6.50 -13.72
C LYS A 119 -3.33 -5.02 -13.82
N GLU A 120 -4.20 -4.23 -14.42
CA GLU A 120 -4.02 -2.81 -14.66
C GLU A 120 -3.93 -2.04 -13.33
N ILE A 121 -4.84 -2.30 -12.38
CA ILE A 121 -4.75 -1.71 -11.03
C ILE A 121 -3.45 -2.14 -10.33
N SER A 122 -3.03 -3.40 -10.48
CA SER A 122 -1.76 -3.89 -9.89
C SER A 122 -0.54 -3.19 -10.48
N ILE A 123 -0.53 -2.86 -11.76
CA ILE A 123 0.56 -2.11 -12.38
C ILE A 123 0.52 -0.66 -11.88
N LEU A 124 -0.65 -0.02 -11.92
CA LEU A 124 -0.86 1.35 -11.43
C LEU A 124 -0.42 1.53 -9.98
N SER A 125 -0.74 0.57 -9.11
CA SER A 125 -0.40 0.68 -7.68
C SER A 125 1.12 0.71 -7.44
N GLY A 126 1.92 0.10 -8.33
CA GLY A 126 3.36 0.03 -8.10
C GLY A 126 4.07 1.37 -8.18
N PHE A 127 3.62 2.31 -9.00
CA PHE A 127 4.27 3.62 -9.07
C PHE A 127 4.28 4.38 -7.72
N PRO A 128 3.14 4.57 -7.02
CA PRO A 128 3.15 5.22 -5.71
C PRO A 128 3.82 4.38 -4.63
N ILE A 129 3.69 3.04 -4.67
CA ILE A 129 4.38 2.15 -3.73
C ILE A 129 5.90 2.27 -3.88
N LEU A 130 6.42 2.24 -5.11
CA LEU A 130 7.84 2.39 -5.37
C LEU A 130 8.34 3.77 -4.99
N THR A 131 7.55 4.82 -5.21
CA THR A 131 7.90 6.18 -4.79
C THR A 131 8.01 6.26 -3.27
N HIS A 132 7.02 5.71 -2.56
CA HIS A 132 7.04 5.63 -1.11
C HIS A 132 8.26 4.85 -0.62
N SER A 133 8.48 3.65 -1.16
CA SER A 133 9.60 2.79 -0.80
C SER A 133 10.94 3.46 -1.08
N TRP A 134 11.11 4.12 -2.23
CA TRP A 134 12.32 4.86 -2.58
C TRP A 134 12.68 5.91 -1.52
N ILE A 135 11.72 6.77 -1.16
CA ILE A 135 11.92 7.79 -0.13
C ILE A 135 12.22 7.17 1.23
N ARG A 136 11.54 6.08 1.61
CA ARG A 136 11.76 5.43 2.91
C ARG A 136 13.11 4.71 2.96
N VAL A 137 13.54 4.08 1.88
CA VAL A 137 14.86 3.45 1.76
C VAL A 137 15.97 4.50 1.90
N LEU A 138 15.83 5.67 1.28
CA LEU A 138 16.88 6.69 1.40
C LEU A 138 16.88 7.39 2.76
N ASN A 139 15.71 7.72 3.31
CA ASN A 139 15.63 8.65 4.45
C ASN A 139 15.37 7.98 5.81
N ASN A 140 14.76 6.79 5.83
CA ASN A 140 14.35 6.11 7.06
C ASN A 140 15.16 4.85 7.32
N PHE A 141 15.47 4.06 6.29
CA PHE A 141 16.16 2.78 6.46
C PHE A 141 17.57 2.90 7.08
N PRO A 142 18.45 3.84 6.67
CA PRO A 142 19.76 4.00 7.32
C PRO A 142 19.65 4.34 8.80
N LYS A 143 18.66 5.16 9.18
CA LYS A 143 18.40 5.50 10.58
C LYS A 143 17.88 4.30 11.37
N ALA A 144 17.02 3.49 10.75
CA ALA A 144 16.53 2.26 11.35
C ALA A 144 17.65 1.22 11.57
N LEU A 145 18.62 1.12 10.64
CA LEU A 145 19.77 0.24 10.82
C LEU A 145 20.64 0.66 12.01
N LYS A 146 20.79 1.97 12.26
CA LYS A 146 21.58 2.45 13.42
C LYS A 146 21.10 1.87 14.75
N TYR A 147 19.80 1.65 14.91
CA TYR A 147 19.26 0.99 16.11
C TYR A 147 19.86 -0.40 16.36
N PHE A 148 20.22 -1.13 15.31
CA PHE A 148 20.78 -2.48 15.38
C PHE A 148 22.32 -2.51 15.33
N THR A 149 22.95 -1.52 14.69
CA THR A 149 24.41 -1.49 14.53
C THR A 149 25.13 -0.71 15.62
N ASP A 150 24.48 0.32 16.18
CA ASP A 150 25.02 1.19 17.22
C ASP A 150 23.90 1.58 18.19
N HIS A 151 23.49 0.58 18.98
CA HIS A 151 22.32 0.68 19.83
C HIS A 151 22.46 1.76 20.90
N SER A 152 23.64 1.87 21.54
CA SER A 152 23.93 2.88 22.57
C SER A 152 23.75 4.30 22.01
N ALA A 153 24.41 4.62 20.89
CA ALA A 153 24.31 5.96 20.31
C ALA A 153 22.89 6.27 19.78
N PHE A 154 22.15 5.24 19.34
CA PHE A 154 20.75 5.41 18.95
C PHE A 154 19.88 5.77 20.15
N MET A 155 20.06 5.10 21.28
CA MET A 155 19.26 5.28 22.50
C MET A 155 19.60 6.58 23.25
N GLU A 156 20.80 7.13 23.07
CA GLU A 156 21.17 8.46 23.59
C GLU A 156 20.38 9.62 22.93
N ASN A 157 19.73 9.38 21.80
CA ASN A 157 18.95 10.39 21.11
C ASN A 157 17.72 10.80 21.96
N PRO A 158 17.58 12.08 22.37
CA PRO A 158 16.48 12.53 23.22
C PRO A 158 15.08 12.33 22.61
N ARG A 159 15.00 12.12 21.29
CA ARG A 159 13.74 11.82 20.58
C ARG A 159 13.27 10.38 20.78
N VAL A 160 14.12 9.50 21.31
CA VAL A 160 13.80 8.11 21.62
C VAL A 160 13.32 8.03 23.06
N THR A 161 12.03 7.87 23.22
CA THR A 161 11.33 7.91 24.52
C THR A 161 11.03 6.52 25.07
N SER A 162 11.10 5.49 24.23
CA SER A 162 10.84 4.09 24.60
C SER A 162 11.67 3.16 23.72
N GLU A 163 12.47 2.31 24.37
CA GLU A 163 13.27 1.29 23.69
C GLU A 163 12.38 0.29 22.95
N LEU A 164 11.30 -0.19 23.60
CA LEU A 164 10.37 -1.13 22.99
C LEU A 164 9.70 -0.53 21.76
N GLY A 165 9.20 0.71 21.86
CA GLY A 165 8.54 1.39 20.74
C GLY A 165 9.50 1.67 19.57
N ALA A 166 10.75 2.04 19.88
CA ALA A 166 11.82 2.18 18.89
C ALA A 166 12.16 0.84 18.24
N GLY A 167 12.32 -0.24 19.02
CA GLY A 167 12.62 -1.59 18.52
C GLY A 167 11.54 -2.10 17.57
N ILE A 168 10.26 -1.97 17.95
CA ILE A 168 9.13 -2.32 17.07
C ILE A 168 9.20 -1.53 15.77
N THR A 169 9.32 -0.19 15.86
CA THR A 169 9.31 0.71 14.70
C THR A 169 10.47 0.41 13.74
N ASN A 170 11.69 0.26 14.26
CA ASN A 170 12.88 0.01 13.45
C ASN A 170 12.85 -1.40 12.84
N THR A 171 12.39 -2.41 13.57
CA THR A 171 12.22 -3.78 13.05
C THR A 171 11.26 -3.80 11.87
N VAL A 172 10.10 -3.15 11.97
CA VAL A 172 9.16 -3.13 10.85
C VAL A 172 9.66 -2.28 9.68
N LEU A 173 10.48 -1.26 9.90
CA LEU A 173 11.15 -0.53 8.81
C LEU A 173 12.12 -1.42 8.03
N VAL A 174 12.90 -2.28 8.73
CA VAL A 174 13.76 -3.28 8.09
C VAL A 174 12.92 -4.33 7.34
N LEU A 175 11.82 -4.81 7.95
CA LEU A 175 10.85 -5.68 7.27
C LEU A 175 10.31 -5.06 5.96
N GLY A 176 10.23 -3.73 5.90
CA GLY A 176 9.87 -2.98 4.69
C GLY A 176 10.76 -3.29 3.48
N ILE A 177 12.04 -3.62 3.67
CA ILE A 177 12.93 -4.03 2.58
C ILE A 177 12.56 -5.41 2.04
N VAL A 178 12.31 -6.36 2.94
CA VAL A 178 11.84 -7.71 2.58
C VAL A 178 10.53 -7.62 1.80
N MET A 179 9.61 -6.78 2.27
CA MET A 179 8.37 -6.49 1.57
C MET A 179 8.58 -5.84 0.21
N LEU A 180 9.53 -4.91 0.08
CA LEU A 180 9.84 -4.26 -1.20
C LEU A 180 10.35 -5.26 -2.23
N VAL A 181 11.26 -6.16 -1.86
CA VAL A 181 11.75 -7.22 -2.74
C VAL A 181 10.61 -8.12 -3.19
N LEU A 182 9.77 -8.56 -2.24
CA LEU A 182 8.60 -9.38 -2.54
C LEU A 182 7.61 -8.65 -3.47
N PHE A 183 7.36 -7.38 -3.19
CA PHE A 183 6.50 -6.52 -3.99
C PHE A 183 7.03 -6.37 -5.42
N LEU A 184 8.33 -6.13 -5.60
CA LEU A 184 8.96 -6.02 -6.92
C LEU A 184 8.78 -7.28 -7.75
N ILE A 185 9.02 -8.46 -7.17
CA ILE A 185 8.82 -9.75 -7.86
C ILE A 185 7.37 -9.88 -8.33
N LEU A 186 6.41 -9.60 -7.45
CA LEU A 186 4.99 -9.67 -7.75
C LEU A 186 4.57 -8.64 -8.81
N TRP A 187 5.05 -7.39 -8.68
CA TRP A 187 4.71 -6.29 -9.57
C TRP A 187 5.29 -6.47 -10.97
N ILE A 188 6.58 -6.83 -11.09
CA ILE A 188 7.24 -7.12 -12.37
C ILE A 188 6.53 -8.28 -13.08
N SER A 189 6.10 -9.31 -12.34
CA SER A 189 5.36 -10.43 -12.93
C SER A 189 3.94 -10.08 -13.42
N SER A 190 3.41 -8.89 -13.10
CA SER A 190 2.12 -8.41 -13.62
C SER A 190 2.21 -7.86 -15.04
N PHE A 191 3.40 -7.51 -15.55
CA PHE A 191 3.57 -7.02 -16.91
C PHE A 191 3.38 -8.13 -17.95
N ASP A 192 2.70 -7.84 -19.06
CA ASP A 192 2.33 -8.85 -20.06
C ASP A 192 3.55 -9.55 -20.67
N VAL A 193 4.65 -8.83 -20.90
CA VAL A 193 5.90 -9.40 -21.42
C VAL A 193 6.44 -10.48 -20.47
N VAL A 194 6.44 -10.20 -19.17
CA VAL A 194 6.95 -11.13 -18.15
C VAL A 194 5.98 -12.28 -17.94
N HIS A 195 4.68 -12.00 -17.87
CA HIS A 195 3.64 -13.03 -17.71
C HIS A 195 3.67 -14.03 -18.89
N LYS A 196 3.78 -13.55 -20.14
CA LYS A 196 3.91 -14.42 -21.32
C LYS A 196 5.15 -15.31 -21.25
N ARG A 197 6.30 -14.77 -20.81
CA ARG A 197 7.55 -15.54 -20.66
C ARG A 197 7.50 -16.58 -19.54
N LEU A 198 6.84 -16.28 -18.42
CA LEU A 198 6.72 -17.20 -17.28
C LEU A 198 5.76 -18.37 -17.56
N GLY A 199 4.71 -18.13 -18.34
CA GLY A 199 3.60 -19.05 -18.50
C GLY A 199 2.65 -19.06 -17.29
N GLY A 200 1.39 -19.43 -17.52
CA GLY A 200 0.32 -19.27 -16.53
C GLY A 200 0.50 -20.07 -15.23
N ILE A 201 1.17 -21.24 -15.28
CA ILE A 201 1.38 -22.09 -14.11
C ILE A 201 2.40 -21.44 -13.14
N ARG A 202 3.57 -21.07 -13.65
CA ARG A 202 4.63 -20.42 -12.85
C ARG A 202 4.19 -19.05 -12.35
N TRP A 203 3.53 -18.28 -13.21
CA TRP A 203 2.95 -16.98 -12.82
C TRP A 203 1.97 -17.12 -11.64
N LYS A 204 1.05 -18.09 -11.69
CA LYS A 204 0.14 -18.36 -10.55
C LYS A 204 0.90 -18.73 -9.28
N LYS A 205 1.99 -19.50 -9.37
CA LYS A 205 2.82 -19.87 -8.19
C LYS A 205 3.47 -18.63 -7.58
N ILE A 206 4.05 -17.75 -8.41
CA ILE A 206 4.64 -16.48 -7.96
C ILE A 206 3.56 -15.59 -7.32
N GLN A 207 2.42 -15.42 -7.99
CA GLN A 207 1.35 -14.55 -7.49
C GLN A 207 0.69 -15.04 -6.19
N ARG A 208 0.86 -16.30 -5.77
CA ARG A 208 0.44 -16.75 -4.43
C ARG A 208 1.24 -16.07 -3.32
N TRP A 209 2.44 -15.59 -3.59
CA TRP A 209 3.20 -14.82 -2.61
C TRP A 209 2.56 -13.48 -2.24
N SER A 210 1.53 -13.03 -2.99
CA SER A 210 0.73 -11.88 -2.58
C SER A 210 0.09 -12.07 -1.21
N TYR A 211 -0.22 -13.31 -0.80
CA TYR A 211 -0.74 -13.60 0.54
C TYR A 211 0.26 -13.24 1.65
N VAL A 212 1.52 -13.61 1.43
CA VAL A 212 2.62 -13.28 2.33
C VAL A 212 2.80 -11.77 2.36
N LEU A 213 2.81 -11.12 1.19
CA LEU A 213 2.89 -9.66 1.10
C LEU A 213 1.76 -8.98 1.90
N TYR A 214 0.51 -9.46 1.80
CA TYR A 214 -0.61 -8.88 2.53
C TYR A 214 -0.48 -9.05 4.04
N ALA A 215 -0.01 -10.22 4.51
CA ALA A 215 0.26 -10.44 5.92
C ALA A 215 1.38 -9.52 6.44
N LEU A 216 2.49 -9.42 5.69
CA LEU A 216 3.59 -8.53 6.02
C LEU A 216 3.16 -7.06 6.01
N LEU A 217 2.29 -6.66 5.08
CA LEU A 217 1.75 -5.29 5.02
C LEU A 217 0.92 -4.94 6.25
N PHE A 218 0.15 -5.89 6.78
CA PHE A 218 -0.55 -5.72 8.05
C PHE A 218 0.44 -5.58 9.21
N ILE A 219 1.40 -6.50 9.34
CA ILE A 219 2.40 -6.48 10.42
C ILE A 219 3.19 -5.16 10.39
N HIS A 220 3.61 -4.73 9.20
CA HIS A 220 4.35 -3.49 9.01
C HIS A 220 3.53 -2.26 9.41
N ALA A 221 2.30 -2.14 8.90
CA ALA A 221 1.46 -0.99 9.20
C ALA A 221 1.01 -0.96 10.67
N MET A 222 0.65 -2.11 11.24
CA MET A 222 0.28 -2.25 12.64
C MET A 222 1.47 -1.94 13.55
N GLY A 223 2.65 -2.51 13.26
CA GLY A 223 3.86 -2.26 14.04
C GLY A 223 4.28 -0.80 14.02
N LEU A 224 4.12 -0.08 12.90
CA LEU A 224 4.34 1.37 12.87
C LEU A 224 3.34 2.17 13.71
N GLN A 225 2.11 1.68 13.90
CA GLN A 225 1.13 2.33 14.78
C GLN A 225 1.41 2.00 16.24
N VAL A 226 1.61 0.73 16.56
CA VAL A 226 1.91 0.26 17.92
C VAL A 226 3.23 0.84 18.42
N GLY A 227 4.29 0.82 17.61
CA GLY A 227 5.58 1.40 17.98
C GLY A 227 5.46 2.90 18.31
N ARG A 228 4.67 3.66 17.53
CA ARG A 228 4.36 5.06 17.85
C ARG A 228 3.53 5.25 19.11
N MET A 229 2.55 4.38 19.36
CA MET A 229 1.74 4.43 20.58
C MET A 229 2.58 4.14 21.82
N VAL A 230 3.46 3.14 21.76
CA VAL A 230 4.36 2.76 22.86
C VAL A 230 5.43 3.83 23.11
N SER A 231 5.90 4.52 22.07
CA SER A 231 6.82 5.66 22.21
C SER A 231 6.12 6.99 22.53
N SER A 232 4.78 7.03 22.63
CA SER A 232 4.08 8.28 22.91
C SER A 232 4.26 8.67 24.38
N THR A 233 4.76 9.88 24.62
CA THR A 233 4.86 10.46 25.98
C THR A 233 3.60 11.19 26.40
N THR A 234 2.70 11.46 25.45
CA THR A 234 1.36 12.02 25.68
C THR A 234 0.30 10.93 25.51
N ASP A 235 -0.91 11.21 25.99
CA ASP A 235 -2.05 10.32 25.81
C ASP A 235 -2.25 9.93 24.35
N ILE A 236 -2.59 8.64 24.15
CA ILE A 236 -2.85 8.09 22.83
C ILE A 236 -4.05 8.81 22.22
N THR A 237 -3.81 9.46 21.09
CA THR A 237 -4.83 10.26 20.41
C THR A 237 -5.91 9.38 19.79
N VAL A 238 -7.13 9.91 19.70
CA VAL A 238 -8.26 9.26 19.01
C VAL A 238 -7.90 8.86 17.57
N LYS A 239 -7.08 9.66 16.88
CA LYS A 239 -6.61 9.38 15.51
C LYS A 239 -5.77 8.10 15.41
N GLN A 240 -4.94 7.81 16.42
CA GLN A 240 -4.13 6.60 16.47
C GLN A 240 -5.03 5.37 16.67
N TRP A 241 -6.01 5.45 17.58
CA TRP A 241 -7.00 4.39 17.77
C TRP A 241 -7.81 4.12 16.51
N ILE A 242 -8.29 5.15 15.83
CA ILE A 242 -9.02 4.99 14.56
C ILE A 242 -8.14 4.31 13.50
N SER A 243 -6.85 4.65 13.45
CA SER A 243 -5.91 4.04 12.50
C SER A 243 -5.73 2.54 12.76
N VAL A 244 -5.54 2.14 14.03
CA VAL A 244 -5.44 0.73 14.43
C VAL A 244 -6.75 -0.02 14.17
N SER A 245 -7.89 0.55 14.57
CA SER A 245 -9.21 -0.04 14.34
C SER A 245 -9.51 -0.21 12.85
N SER A 246 -9.12 0.75 12.01
CA SER A 246 -9.25 0.65 10.55
C SER A 246 -8.43 -0.51 9.99
N LEU A 247 -7.18 -0.68 10.44
CA LEU A 247 -6.34 -1.80 10.02
C LEU A 247 -6.93 -3.15 10.46
N LEU A 248 -7.38 -3.26 11.71
CA LEU A 248 -8.02 -4.46 12.23
C LEU A 248 -9.29 -4.81 11.44
N LEU A 249 -10.13 -3.81 11.16
CA LEU A 249 -11.35 -4.00 10.37
C LEU A 249 -11.02 -4.50 8.96
N ILE A 250 -10.07 -3.86 8.27
CA ILE A 250 -9.70 -4.18 6.87
C ILE A 250 -9.09 -5.58 6.79
N TYR A 251 -8.11 -5.91 7.62
CA TYR A 251 -7.42 -7.20 7.53
C TYR A 251 -8.22 -8.34 8.16
N GLY A 252 -8.95 -8.07 9.25
CA GLY A 252 -9.84 -9.03 9.90
C GLY A 252 -10.99 -9.44 8.99
N SER A 253 -11.70 -8.48 8.38
CA SER A 253 -12.79 -8.82 7.45
C SER A 253 -12.28 -9.50 6.18
N TYR A 254 -11.10 -9.12 5.66
CA TYR A 254 -10.44 -9.85 4.58
C TYR A 254 -10.18 -11.32 4.93
N LEU A 255 -9.60 -11.58 6.11
CA LEU A 255 -9.29 -12.94 6.57
C LEU A 255 -10.57 -13.78 6.66
N ILE A 256 -11.64 -13.22 7.25
CA ILE A 256 -12.94 -13.88 7.34
C ILE A 256 -13.48 -14.24 5.95
N LEU A 257 -13.45 -13.31 5.00
CA LEU A 257 -13.89 -13.57 3.62
C LEU A 257 -13.07 -14.67 2.96
N ARG A 258 -11.76 -14.69 3.19
CA ARG A 258 -10.85 -15.66 2.58
C ARG A 258 -11.03 -17.06 3.13
N VAL A 259 -11.18 -17.21 4.44
CA VAL A 259 -11.48 -18.48 5.11
C VAL A 259 -12.85 -19.01 4.66
N ARG A 260 -13.88 -18.16 4.62
CA ARG A 260 -15.22 -18.54 4.11
C ARG A 260 -15.16 -19.03 2.66
N LYS A 261 -14.39 -18.36 1.80
CA LYS A 261 -14.22 -18.75 0.39
C LYS A 261 -13.46 -20.09 0.25
N ALA A 262 -12.46 -20.33 1.09
CA ALA A 262 -11.74 -21.61 1.12
C ALA A 262 -12.66 -22.75 1.57
N ARG A 263 -13.44 -22.56 2.63
CA ARG A 263 -14.41 -23.56 3.14
C ARG A 263 -15.45 -23.94 2.08
N LYS A 264 -16.10 -22.94 1.45
CA LYS A 264 -17.07 -23.18 0.36
C LYS A 264 -16.46 -23.95 -0.82
N LYS A 265 -15.18 -23.70 -1.14
CA LYS A 265 -14.49 -24.42 -2.22
C LYS A 265 -14.17 -25.87 -1.82
N GLY A 266 -13.80 -26.12 -0.56
CA GLY A 266 -13.57 -27.46 -0.03
C GLY A 266 -14.86 -28.29 -0.01
N GLU A 267 -15.97 -27.68 0.43
CA GLU A 267 -17.29 -28.32 0.45
C GLU A 267 -17.76 -28.74 -0.95
N LYS A 268 -17.66 -27.85 -1.95
CA LYS A 268 -17.99 -28.17 -3.34
C LYS A 268 -17.16 -29.33 -3.91
N ARG A 269 -15.86 -29.37 -3.58
CA ARG A 269 -14.97 -30.46 -4.00
C ARG A 269 -15.38 -31.78 -3.38
N ARG A 270 -15.73 -31.77 -2.09
CA ARG A 270 -16.21 -32.97 -1.39
C ARG A 270 -17.49 -33.51 -2.04
N ILE A 271 -18.45 -32.63 -2.35
CA ILE A 271 -19.71 -33.02 -3.02
C ILE A 271 -19.42 -33.62 -4.40
N SER A 272 -18.54 -33.00 -5.20
CA SER A 272 -18.19 -33.52 -6.55
C SER A 272 -17.35 -34.80 -6.55
N THR A 273 -16.81 -35.23 -5.41
CA THR A 273 -16.09 -36.51 -5.28
C THR A 273 -17.01 -37.63 -4.80
N ILE A 274 -18.16 -37.28 -4.23
CA ILE A 274 -19.17 -38.24 -3.72
C ILE A 274 -20.26 -38.52 -4.77
N ALA A 275 -20.54 -37.54 -5.65
CA ALA A 275 -21.41 -37.69 -6.82
C ALA A 275 -20.63 -38.21 -8.03
#